data_AF-A0A4S2B7F5-F1
#
_entry.id   AF-A0A4S2B7F5-F1
#
_cell.length_a   1.000
_cell.length_b   1.000
_cell.length_c   1.000
_cell.angle_alpha   90.00
_cell.angle_beta   90.00
_cell.angle_gamma   90.00
#
_symmetry.space_group_name_H-M   'P 1'
#
loop_
_entity.id
_entity.type
_entity.pdbx_description
1 polymer ?
#
loop_
_entity_poly.entity_id
_entity_poly.type
_entity_poly.pdbx_seq_one_letter_code
_entity_poly.pdbx_strand_id
1 'polypeptide(L)' 'MKKYLLFFALIALTSLSYAAVEISQAIITDCGTVHQIPDSATAEEACMLLDSWSKKDCAGK' A
#
# COMPACT_ATOMS: atom_id res chain seq x y z
N MET A 1 -26.39 13.97 36.44
CA MET A 1 -25.56 12.94 35.77
C MET A 1 -25.84 12.84 34.26
N LYS A 2 -26.08 13.95 33.53
CA LYS A 2 -26.45 13.94 32.10
C LYS A 2 -25.30 14.39 31.18
N LYS A 3 -24.28 15.04 31.73
CA LYS A 3 -23.11 15.55 31.00
C LYS A 3 -22.16 14.42 30.56
N TYR A 4 -22.04 13.35 31.35
CA TYR A 4 -21.15 12.23 31.03
C TYR A 4 -21.61 11.38 29.83
N LEU A 5 -22.93 11.33 29.56
CA LEU A 5 -23.46 10.60 28.40
C LEU A 5 -23.05 11.24 27.07
N LEU A 6 -22.91 12.58 27.02
CA LEU A 6 -22.48 13.29 25.82
C LEU A 6 -20.98 13.08 25.54
N PHE A 7 -20.16 12.95 26.58
CA PHE A 7 -18.72 12.70 26.42
C PHE A 7 -18.41 11.30 25.89
N PHE A 8 -19.16 10.28 26.31
CA PHE A 8 -18.97 8.92 25.77
C PHE A 8 -19.40 8.78 24.31
N ALA A 9 -20.41 9.53 23.87
CA ALA A 9 -20.85 9.54 22.48
C ALA A 9 -19.78 10.14 21.54
N LEU A 10 -19.09 11.21 21.97
CA LEU A 10 -18.05 11.86 21.17
C LEU A 10 -16.81 10.98 20.93
N ILE A 11 -16.44 10.14 21.90
CA ILE A 11 -15.26 9.26 21.80
C ILE A 11 -15.54 8.05 20.88
N ALA A 12 -16.78 7.57 20.83
CA ALA A 12 -17.18 6.46 19.95
C ALA A 12 -17.21 6.85 18.46
N LEU A 13 -17.32 8.14 18.13
CA LEU A 13 -17.36 8.65 16.76
C LEU A 13 -15.96 8.87 16.14
N THR A 14 -14.90 8.90 16.95
CA THR A 14 -13.53 9.16 16.46
C THR A 14 -12.77 7.91 16.00
N SER A 15 -13.29 6.71 16.25
CA SER A 15 -12.57 5.45 15.98
C SER A 15 -12.81 4.82 14.60
N LEU A 16 -13.52 5.50 13.68
CA LEU A 16 -13.94 4.92 12.40
C LEU A 16 -13.29 5.54 11.15
N SER A 17 -12.19 6.28 11.29
CA SER A 17 -11.60 7.03 10.17
C SER A 17 -10.27 6.50 9.64
N TYR A 18 -9.90 5.25 9.90
CA TYR A 18 -8.84 4.60 9.11
C TYR A 18 -9.50 3.82 7.97
N ALA A 19 -10.07 4.55 7.01
CA ALA A 19 -10.36 3.97 5.71
C ALA A 19 -9.03 3.45 5.15
N ALA A 20 -8.93 2.14 4.95
CA ALA A 20 -7.80 1.51 4.30
C ALA A 20 -7.67 2.13 2.90
N VAL A 21 -6.76 3.09 2.76
CA VAL A 21 -6.35 3.59 1.46
C VAL A 21 -5.56 2.45 0.84
N GLU A 22 -6.18 1.73 -0.10
CA GLU A 22 -5.46 0.79 -0.97
C GLU A 22 -4.53 1.63 -1.87
N ILE A 23 -3.29 1.79 -1.41
CA ILE A 23 -2.26 2.49 -2.17
C ILE A 23 -1.74 1.48 -3.19
N SER A 24 -2.14 1.67 -4.45
CA SER A 24 -1.60 0.89 -5.56
C SER A 24 -0.07 0.98 -5.59
N GLN A 25 0.61 -0.16 -5.47
CA GLN A 25 2.07 -0.23 -5.54
C GLN A 25 2.56 -0.63 -6.95
N ALA A 26 3.69 -0.08 -7.37
CA ALA A 26 4.31 -0.39 -8.65
C ALA A 26 5.84 -0.38 -8.56
N ILE A 27 6.47 -1.17 -9.41
CA ILE A 27 7.92 -1.19 -9.65
C ILE A 27 8.21 -0.72 -11.07
N ILE A 28 9.38 -0.13 -11.26
CA ILE A 28 9.88 0.30 -12.58
C ILE A 28 11.19 -0.46 -12.82
N THR A 29 11.24 -1.28 -13.87
CA THR A 29 12.43 -2.05 -14.22
C THR A 29 13.54 -1.15 -14.77
N ASP A 30 14.77 -1.67 -14.79
CA ASP A 30 15.96 -0.91 -15.22
C ASP A 30 15.88 -0.43 -16.68
N CYS A 31 15.08 -1.11 -17.51
CA CYS A 31 14.83 -0.74 -18.89
C CYS A 31 13.55 0.09 -19.09
N GLY A 32 12.94 0.56 -17.99
CA GLY A 32 11.86 1.57 -17.95
C GLY A 32 10.43 1.02 -18.01
N THR A 33 10.23 -0.28 -17.82
CA THR A 33 8.89 -0.88 -17.85
C THR A 33 8.24 -0.81 -16.48
N VAL A 34 6.95 -0.48 -16.43
CA VAL A 34 6.19 -0.39 -15.17
C VAL A 34 5.38 -1.67 -14.96
N HIS A 35 5.51 -2.28 -13.78
CA HIS A 35 4.68 -3.40 -13.35
C HIS A 35 3.94 -3.05 -12.06
N GLN A 36 2.63 -3.31 -12.04
CA GLN A 36 1.86 -3.26 -10.80
C GLN A 36 2.22 -4.45 -9.92
N ILE A 37 2.36 -4.19 -8.62
CA ILE A 37 2.62 -5.22 -7.61
C ILE A 37 1.53 -5.16 -6.55
N PRO A 38 1.33 -6.24 -5.75
CA PRO A 38 0.32 -6.25 -4.72
C PRO A 38 0.51 -5.10 -3.72
N ASP A 39 -0.58 -4.47 -3.29
CA ASP A 39 -0.52 -3.35 -2.33
C ASP A 39 -0.05 -3.79 -0.94
N SER A 40 -0.13 -5.10 -0.67
CA SER A 40 0.40 -5.75 0.52
C SER A 40 1.87 -6.17 0.40
N ALA A 41 2.51 -5.93 -0.75
CA ALA A 41 3.87 -6.38 -0.97
C ALA A 41 4.84 -5.69 -0.01
N THR A 42 5.74 -6.46 0.60
CA THR A 42 6.82 -5.89 1.40
C THR A 42 7.89 -5.27 0.49
N ALA A 43 8.78 -4.46 1.08
CA ALA A 43 9.90 -3.90 0.33
C ALA A 43 10.81 -5.01 -0.24
N GLU A 44 11.00 -6.10 0.50
CA GLU A 44 11.76 -7.27 0.04
C GLU A 44 11.09 -7.97 -1.15
N GLU A 45 9.77 -8.16 -1.08
CA GLU A 45 9.00 -8.75 -2.18
C GLU A 45 9.04 -7.86 -3.43
N ALA A 46 8.92 -6.54 -3.26
CA ALA A 46 9.07 -5.57 -4.34
C ALA A 46 10.46 -5.66 -5.00
N CYS A 47 11.54 -5.82 -4.20
CA CYS A 47 12.90 -6.00 -4.73
C CYS A 47 13.04 -7.31 -5.52
N MET A 48 12.48 -8.41 -5.03
CA MET A 48 12.50 -9.69 -5.73
C MET A 48 11.72 -9.65 -7.05
N LEU A 49 10.57 -8.99 -7.05
CA LEU A 49 9.77 -8.77 -8.26
C LEU A 49 10.52 -7.88 -9.25
N LEU A 50 11.19 -6.82 -8.78
CA LEU A 50 12.02 -5.95 -9.60
C LEU A 50 13.13 -6.72 -10.30
N ASP A 51 13.92 -7.52 -9.58
CA ASP A 51 15.00 -8.32 -10.18
C ASP A 51 14.46 -9.34 -11.21
N SER A 52 13.35 -10.00 -10.90
CA SER A 52 12.70 -10.97 -11.80
C SER A 52 12.18 -10.31 -13.09
N TRP A 53 11.54 -9.15 -12.98
CA TRP A 53 11.00 -8.41 -14.13
C TRP A 53 12.09 -7.73 -14.93
N SER A 54 13.09 -7.11 -14.29
CA SER A 54 14.27 -6.54 -14.98
C SER A 54 14.97 -7.59 -15.83
N LYS A 55 15.16 -8.82 -15.32
CA LYS A 55 15.76 -9.91 -16.11
C LYS A 55 14.95 -10.25 -17.36
N LYS A 56 13.62 -10.17 -17.32
CA LYS A 56 12.76 -10.49 -18.46
C LYS A 56 12.69 -9.34 -19.46
N ASP A 57 12.41 -8.15 -18.96
CA ASP A 57 12.17 -6.97 -19.79
C ASP A 57 13.45 -6.47 -20.45
N CYS A 58 14.59 -6.67 -19.79
CA CYS A 58 15.87 -6.14 -20.24
C CYS A 58 16.76 -7.22 -20.90
N ALA A 59 16.33 -8.49 -20.98
CA ALA A 59 17.11 -9.58 -21.63
C ALA A 59 17.33 -9.41 -23.14
N GLY A 60 16.69 -8.44 -23.79
CA GLY A 60 16.82 -8.18 -25.22
C GLY A 60 17.22 -6.74 -25.57
N LYS A 61 17.65 -5.94 -24.60
CA LYS A 61 18.12 -4.56 -24.80
C LYS A 61 19.63 -4.45 -24.64
#